data_AF-A0A1W1UFW9-F1
#
_entry.id   AF-A0A1W1UFW9-F1
#
_cell.length_a   1.000
_cell.length_b   1.000
_cell.length_c   1.000
_cell.angle_alpha   90.00
_cell.angle_beta   90.00
_cell.angle_gamma   90.00
#
_symmetry.space_group_name_H-M   'P 1'
#
loop_
_entity.id
_entity.type
_entity.pdbx_description
1 polymer ?
#
loop_
_entity_poly.entity_id
_entity_poly.type
_entity_poly.pdbx_seq_one_letter_code
_entity_poly.pdbx_strand_id
1 'polypeptide(L)'
;MEHHLTAFLEAFLAKQYKQRRLYSPASDKRKGNPLLGMDALYRELDGRYCIQLPKGTKQQQQVFVRQAVAKYKLSTCYVLSAYEPFNEQTMRIDEALDKIVGDGPTTIISFIPGKVAYFEGHSLGDRYLCIREDNAVGAY
;
A
#
# COMPACT_ATOMS: atom_id res chain seq x y z
N MET A 1 -10.26 2.89 -8.78
CA MET A 1 -8.92 3.43 -9.11
C MET A 1 -8.52 4.63 -8.24
N GLU A 2 -9.04 5.83 -8.51
CA GLU A 2 -8.46 7.10 -8.02
C GLU A 2 -8.50 7.27 -6.49
N HIS A 3 -9.59 6.86 -5.82
CA HIS A 3 -9.73 7.10 -4.38
C HIS A 3 -8.68 6.36 -3.53
N HIS A 4 -8.44 5.06 -3.75
CA HIS A 4 -7.49 4.28 -2.94
C HIS A 4 -6.03 4.65 -3.22
N LEU A 5 -5.67 4.88 -4.49
CA LEU A 5 -4.32 5.27 -4.87
C LEU A 5 -4.01 6.69 -4.36
N THR A 6 -4.88 7.66 -4.65
CA THR A 6 -4.69 9.03 -4.19
C THR A 6 -4.65 9.11 -2.67
N ALA A 7 -5.56 8.42 -1.96
CA ALA A 7 -5.52 8.39 -0.50
C ALA A 7 -4.23 7.76 0.04
N PHE A 8 -3.68 6.73 -0.62
CA PHE A 8 -2.37 6.17 -0.26
C PHE A 8 -1.25 7.20 -0.43
N LEU A 9 -1.17 7.85 -1.60
CA LEU A 9 -0.14 8.84 -1.89
C LEU A 9 -0.21 10.04 -0.94
N GLU A 10 -1.40 10.55 -0.68
CA GLU A 10 -1.63 11.64 0.26
C GLU A 10 -1.33 11.26 1.71
N ALA A 11 -1.63 10.02 2.11
CA ALA A 11 -1.43 9.60 3.49
C ALA A 11 0.02 9.28 3.80
N PHE A 12 0.70 8.57 2.90
CA PHE A 12 1.89 7.78 3.21
C PHE A 12 3.17 8.22 2.50
N LEU A 13 3.13 9.15 1.54
CA LEU A 13 4.36 9.75 1.02
C LEU A 13 4.93 10.78 1.99
N ALA A 14 6.26 10.93 2.04
CA ALA A 14 6.87 12.07 2.72
C ALA A 14 6.50 13.39 2.03
N LYS A 15 6.36 14.46 2.81
CA LYS A 15 5.82 15.77 2.35
C LYS A 15 6.49 16.28 1.07
N GLN A 16 7.80 16.12 0.95
CA GLN A 16 8.59 16.55 -0.21
C GLN A 16 8.25 15.82 -1.52
N TYR A 17 7.71 14.60 -1.45
CA TYR A 17 7.34 13.81 -2.62
C TYR A 17 5.86 13.95 -2.99
N LYS A 18 5.00 14.36 -2.04
CA LYS A 18 3.56 14.55 -2.29
C LYS A 18 3.30 15.53 -3.42
N GLN A 19 3.95 16.70 -3.41
CA GLN A 19 3.72 17.70 -4.44
C GLN A 19 4.12 17.18 -5.83
N ARG A 20 5.27 16.49 -5.92
CA ARG A 20 5.70 15.88 -7.18
C ARG A 20 4.74 14.78 -7.62
N ARG A 21 4.24 13.91 -6.74
CA ARG A 21 3.40 12.76 -7.16
C ARG A 21 1.94 13.12 -7.40
N LEU A 22 1.40 14.11 -6.68
CA LEU A 22 0.02 14.57 -6.82
C LEU A 22 -0.13 15.62 -7.93
N TYR A 23 0.89 16.46 -8.14
CA TYR A 23 0.86 17.52 -9.16
C TYR A 23 1.79 17.29 -10.34
N SER A 24 2.60 16.23 -10.38
CA SER A 24 3.23 15.84 -11.65
C SER A 24 2.13 15.26 -12.53
N PRO A 25 1.80 15.92 -13.64
CA PRO A 25 1.17 15.22 -14.73
C PRO A 25 2.26 14.30 -15.27
N ALA A 26 2.36 13.08 -14.74
CA ALA A 26 2.70 11.96 -15.61
C ALA A 26 1.48 11.79 -16.55
N SER A 27 1.19 12.76 -17.41
CA SER A 27 1.63 12.79 -18.80
C SER A 27 0.97 11.64 -19.56
N ASP A 28 -0.16 11.95 -20.20
CA ASP A 28 -0.61 11.29 -21.43
C ASP A 28 -0.69 9.75 -21.48
N LYS A 29 -0.86 9.07 -20.33
CA LYS A 29 -1.12 7.62 -20.28
C LYS A 29 -2.44 7.28 -19.59
N ARG A 30 -3.53 8.01 -19.90
CA ARG A 30 -4.91 7.66 -19.49
C ARG A 30 -5.43 6.31 -20.07
N LYS A 31 -4.55 5.36 -20.39
CA LYS A 31 -4.87 4.00 -20.81
C LYS A 31 -4.06 2.91 -20.09
N GLY A 32 -3.19 3.25 -19.12
CA GLY A 32 -2.29 2.29 -18.47
C GLY A 32 -2.37 2.25 -16.95
N ASN A 33 -2.00 1.11 -16.38
CA ASN A 33 -1.93 0.86 -14.95
C ASN A 33 -0.87 1.75 -14.27
N PRO A 34 -1.24 2.60 -13.29
CA PRO A 34 -0.35 3.58 -12.69
C PRO A 34 0.79 2.97 -11.85
N LEU A 35 0.66 1.72 -11.39
CA LEU A 35 1.72 1.06 -10.64
C LEU A 35 2.88 0.58 -11.52
N LEU A 36 2.70 0.53 -12.85
CA LEU A 36 3.78 0.26 -13.79
C LEU A 36 4.81 1.41 -13.75
N GLY A 37 5.94 1.18 -13.09
CA GLY A 37 7.00 2.18 -12.87
C GLY A 37 7.00 2.82 -11.47
N MET A 38 6.22 2.30 -10.53
CA MET A 38 6.25 2.71 -9.12
C MET A 38 7.14 1.81 -8.24
N ASP A 39 8.06 1.04 -8.83
CA ASP A 39 8.92 0.09 -8.09
C ASP A 39 9.80 0.75 -7.04
N ALA A 40 10.13 2.03 -7.22
CA ALA A 40 10.92 2.83 -6.28
C ALA A 40 10.06 3.58 -5.24
N LEU A 41 8.74 3.37 -5.19
CA LEU A 41 7.83 4.11 -4.31
C LEU A 41 8.19 3.97 -2.84
N TYR A 42 8.77 2.84 -2.43
CA TYR A 42 9.24 2.62 -1.06
C TYR A 42 10.21 3.69 -0.56
N ARG A 43 11.02 4.29 -1.45
CA ARG A 43 11.99 5.35 -1.11
C ARG A 43 11.32 6.68 -0.77
N GLU A 44 10.07 6.83 -1.18
CA GLU A 44 9.30 8.06 -1.03
C GLU A 44 8.30 7.97 0.14
N LEU A 45 8.16 6.79 0.75
CA LEU A 45 7.28 6.57 1.89
C LEU A 45 7.75 7.37 3.12
N ASP A 46 6.79 7.86 3.88
CA ASP A 46 7.01 8.56 5.13
C ASP A 46 7.27 7.54 6.24
N GLY A 47 8.52 7.43 6.67
CA GLY A 47 8.94 6.49 7.72
C GLY A 47 8.25 6.68 9.08
N ARG A 48 7.51 7.78 9.29
CA ARG A 48 6.67 7.95 10.48
C ARG A 48 5.41 7.09 10.46
N TYR A 49 4.94 6.73 9.27
CA TYR A 49 3.69 5.97 9.08
C TYR A 49 3.93 4.61 8.44
N CYS A 50 5.01 4.44 7.68
CA CYS A 50 5.33 3.21 6.99
C CYS A 50 6.51 2.51 7.65
N ILE A 51 6.26 1.35 8.25
CA ILE A 51 7.27 0.48 8.82
C ILE A 51 7.66 -0.60 7.81
N GLN A 52 8.95 -0.81 7.64
CA GLN A 52 9.47 -1.91 6.82
C GLN A 52 9.17 -3.23 7.52
N LEU A 53 8.65 -4.22 6.79
CA LEU A 53 8.44 -5.54 7.36
C LEU A 53 9.79 -6.20 7.70
N PRO A 54 9.87 -6.96 8.81
CA PRO A 54 11.05 -7.74 9.09
C PRO A 54 11.29 -8.76 7.97
N LYS A 55 12.57 -9.06 7.73
CA LYS A 55 12.96 -10.16 6.85
C LYS A 55 12.42 -11.47 7.44
N GLY A 56 11.83 -12.30 6.58
CA GLY A 56 11.25 -13.56 7.01
C GLY A 56 10.65 -14.32 5.84
N THR A 57 10.09 -15.48 6.16
CA THR A 57 9.30 -16.29 5.23
C THR A 57 8.02 -15.55 4.83
N LYS A 58 7.43 -15.94 3.70
CA LYS A 58 6.12 -15.45 3.25
C LYS A 58 5.07 -15.59 4.35
N GLN A 59 5.02 -16.74 5.02
CA GLN A 59 4.07 -17.01 6.10
C GLN A 59 4.24 -16.05 7.28
N GLN A 60 5.48 -15.79 7.71
CA GLN A 60 5.74 -14.84 8.80
C GLN A 60 5.27 -13.42 8.46
N GLN A 61 5.48 -12.98 7.22
CA GLN A 61 5.04 -11.67 6.77
C GLN A 61 3.51 -11.58 6.65
N GLN A 62 2.87 -12.62 6.12
CA GLN A 62 1.41 -12.70 6.10
C GLN A 62 0.81 -12.64 7.50
N VAL A 63 1.36 -13.40 8.45
CA VAL A 63 0.92 -13.39 9.86
C VAL A 63 1.09 -12.00 10.45
N PHE A 64 2.23 -11.34 10.22
CA PHE A 64 2.48 -9.98 10.69
C PHE A 64 1.42 -9.00 10.19
N VAL A 65 1.13 -9.00 8.88
CA VAL A 65 0.12 -8.11 8.28
C VAL A 65 -1.28 -8.45 8.82
N ARG A 66 -1.65 -9.74 8.90
CA ARG A 66 -2.95 -10.18 9.46
C ARG A 66 -3.14 -9.69 10.89
N GLN A 67 -2.14 -9.86 11.74
CA GLN A 67 -2.18 -9.41 13.14
C GLN A 67 -2.36 -7.90 13.24
N ALA A 68 -1.64 -7.13 12.41
CA ALA A 68 -1.73 -5.68 12.45
C ALA A 68 -3.10 -5.14 12.02
N VAL A 69 -3.77 -5.81 11.06
CA VAL A 69 -5.08 -5.37 10.56
C VAL A 69 -6.27 -5.98 11.30
N ALA A 70 -6.07 -7.01 12.13
CA ALA A 70 -7.15 -7.73 12.82
C ALA A 70 -8.05 -6.82 13.67
N LYS A 71 -7.48 -5.79 14.30
CA LYS A 71 -8.22 -4.82 15.14
C LYS A 71 -9.30 -4.04 14.38
N TYR A 72 -9.17 -3.92 13.06
CA TYR A 72 -10.14 -3.19 12.22
C TYR A 72 -11.36 -4.03 11.83
N LYS A 73 -11.37 -5.35 12.14
CA LYS A 73 -12.49 -6.27 11.86
C LYS A 73 -12.96 -6.25 10.39
N LEU A 74 -12.02 -6.04 9.47
CA LEU A 74 -12.28 -5.99 8.04
C LEU A 74 -12.31 -7.42 7.46
N SER A 75 -13.16 -7.63 6.45
CA SER A 75 -13.22 -8.89 5.68
C SER A 75 -12.61 -8.76 4.28
N THR A 76 -12.56 -7.55 3.73
CA THR A 76 -12.12 -7.26 2.36
C THR A 76 -11.13 -6.11 2.32
N CYS A 77 -10.36 -6.05 1.24
CA CYS A 77 -9.44 -4.98 0.91
C CYS A 77 -9.49 -4.66 -0.58
N TYR A 78 -8.92 -3.51 -0.96
CA TYR A 78 -8.77 -3.12 -2.36
C TYR A 78 -7.31 -3.29 -2.78
N VAL A 79 -7.09 -3.92 -3.93
CA VAL A 79 -5.76 -4.21 -4.48
C VAL A 79 -5.53 -3.33 -5.70
N LEU A 80 -4.39 -2.64 -5.70
CA LEU A 80 -3.80 -1.98 -6.85
C LEU A 80 -2.49 -2.69 -7.13
N SER A 81 -2.29 -3.27 -8.30
CA SER A 81 -1.10 -4.08 -8.59
C SER A 81 -0.56 -3.76 -9.97
N ALA A 82 0.76 -3.73 -10.14
CA ALA A 82 1.39 -3.68 -11.46
C ALA A 82 1.11 -4.95 -12.29
N TYR A 83 0.68 -6.04 -11.64
CA TYR A 83 0.18 -7.23 -12.33
C TYR A 83 -1.31 -7.08 -12.63
N GLU A 84 -1.63 -6.90 -13.92
CA GLU A 84 -2.98 -6.58 -14.38
C GLU A 84 -4.09 -7.53 -13.86
N PRO A 85 -3.87 -8.85 -13.77
CA PRO A 85 -4.87 -9.77 -13.22
C PRO A 85 -5.19 -9.59 -11.73
N PHE A 86 -4.46 -8.76 -10.98
CA PHE A 86 -4.80 -8.35 -9.60
C PHE A 86 -5.08 -6.86 -9.47
N ASN A 87 -4.94 -6.08 -10.55
CA ASN A 87 -5.11 -4.64 -10.49
C ASN A 87 -6.59 -4.28 -10.31
N GLU A 88 -6.86 -3.33 -9.41
CA GLU A 88 -8.17 -2.72 -9.16
C GLU A 88 -9.26 -3.65 -8.64
N GLN A 89 -8.88 -4.66 -7.87
CA GLN A 89 -9.82 -5.67 -7.36
C GLN A 89 -10.17 -5.47 -5.89
N THR A 90 -11.43 -5.70 -5.56
CA THR A 90 -11.83 -5.94 -4.16
C THR A 90 -11.70 -7.42 -3.89
N MET A 91 -10.93 -7.79 -2.88
CA MET A 91 -10.62 -9.19 -2.55
C MET A 91 -10.85 -9.43 -1.06
N ARG A 92 -11.07 -10.70 -0.68
CA ARG A 92 -10.97 -11.09 0.73
C ARG A 92 -9.54 -10.87 1.21
N ILE A 93 -9.38 -10.39 2.44
CA ILE A 93 -8.05 -10.11 2.99
C ILE A 93 -7.15 -11.34 2.95
N ASP A 94 -7.66 -12.50 3.36
CA ASP A 94 -6.88 -13.74 3.36
C ASP A 94 -6.37 -14.10 1.96
N GLU A 95 -7.24 -13.97 0.96
CA GLU A 95 -6.92 -14.25 -0.44
C GLU A 95 -5.88 -13.27 -1.00
N ALA A 96 -6.04 -11.97 -0.72
CA ALA A 96 -5.09 -10.95 -1.14
C ALA A 96 -3.70 -11.21 -0.54
N LEU A 97 -3.63 -11.52 0.75
CA LEU A 97 -2.35 -11.82 1.41
C LEU A 97 -1.71 -13.10 0.87
N ASP A 98 -2.50 -14.10 0.50
CA ASP A 98 -2.00 -15.36 -0.06
C ASP A 98 -1.45 -15.19 -1.48
N LYS A 99 -2.09 -14.35 -2.30
CA LYS A 99 -1.70 -14.11 -3.70
C LYS A 99 -0.60 -13.06 -3.86
N ILE A 100 -0.55 -12.03 -3.01
CA ILE A 100 0.30 -10.85 -3.26
C ILE A 100 1.58 -10.85 -2.43
N VAL A 101 1.48 -11.22 -1.14
CA VAL A 101 2.62 -11.07 -0.24
C VAL A 101 3.76 -11.97 -0.71
N GLY A 102 4.85 -11.32 -1.09
CA GLY A 102 6.05 -11.95 -1.59
C GLY A 102 6.02 -12.45 -3.03
N ASP A 103 5.06 -12.02 -3.85
CA ASP A 103 4.92 -12.44 -5.24
C ASP A 103 5.70 -11.59 -6.25
N GLY A 104 6.18 -10.38 -5.86
CA GLY A 104 7.15 -9.59 -6.63
C GLY A 104 6.62 -8.40 -7.45
N PRO A 105 5.38 -8.36 -7.97
CA PRO A 105 4.86 -7.15 -8.60
C PRO A 105 4.61 -6.04 -7.57
N THR A 106 4.98 -4.81 -7.93
CA THR A 106 4.64 -3.62 -7.13
C THR A 106 3.14 -3.56 -6.89
N THR A 107 2.73 -3.64 -5.62
CA THR A 107 1.31 -3.80 -5.26
C THR A 107 1.00 -3.04 -3.97
N ILE A 108 -0.13 -2.36 -3.96
CA ILE A 108 -0.73 -1.73 -2.78
C ILE A 108 -1.98 -2.51 -2.42
N ILE A 109 -2.01 -3.09 -1.22
CA ILE A 109 -3.24 -3.59 -0.60
C ILE A 109 -3.75 -2.50 0.33
N SER A 110 -4.81 -1.82 -0.08
CA SER A 110 -5.48 -0.81 0.72
C SER A 110 -6.58 -1.47 1.57
N PHE A 111 -6.34 -1.55 2.88
CA PHE A 111 -7.33 -2.06 3.84
C PHE A 111 -8.34 -0.97 4.20
N ILE A 112 -7.84 0.24 4.47
CA ILE A 112 -8.65 1.43 4.72
C ILE A 112 -8.00 2.59 3.95
N PRO A 113 -8.70 3.24 3.00
CA PRO A 113 -8.17 4.38 2.25
C PRO A 113 -7.53 5.42 3.17
N GLY A 114 -6.26 5.74 2.91
CA GLY A 114 -5.51 6.76 3.64
C GLY A 114 -5.18 6.45 5.11
N LYS A 115 -5.53 5.27 5.62
CA LYS A 115 -5.33 4.91 7.04
C LYS A 115 -4.51 3.64 7.22
N VAL A 116 -4.78 2.60 6.45
CA VAL A 116 -4.11 1.30 6.61
C VAL A 116 -3.87 0.67 5.24
N ALA A 117 -2.60 0.43 4.92
CA ALA A 117 -2.21 -0.19 3.66
C ALA A 117 -0.96 -1.06 3.82
N TYR A 118 -0.84 -2.07 2.97
CA TYR A 118 0.39 -2.83 2.75
C TYR A 118 0.96 -2.47 1.37
N PHE A 119 2.27 -2.30 1.29
CA PHE A 119 3.01 -2.09 0.06
C PHE A 119 3.97 -3.26 -0.16
N GLU A 120 3.80 -3.93 -1.30
CA GLU A 120 4.74 -4.89 -1.87
C GLU A 120 5.58 -4.17 -2.92
N GLY A 121 6.89 -4.09 -2.71
CA GLY A 121 7.86 -3.70 -3.73
C GLY A 121 8.49 -4.91 -4.41
N HIS A 122 9.30 -4.64 -5.44
CA HIS A 122 9.89 -5.69 -6.27
C HIS A 122 10.91 -6.58 -5.53
N SER A 123 11.59 -6.04 -4.52
CA SER A 123 12.59 -6.79 -3.75
C SER A 123 12.03 -7.31 -2.43
N LEU A 124 12.58 -8.41 -1.91
CA LEU A 124 12.23 -8.97 -0.60
C LEU A 124 12.34 -7.96 0.57
N GLY A 125 13.17 -6.92 0.41
CA GLY A 125 13.33 -5.84 1.38
C GLY A 125 12.34 -4.69 1.21
N ASP A 126 11.64 -4.57 0.10
CA ASP A 126 10.86 -3.37 -0.23
C ASP A 126 9.39 -3.51 0.21
N ARG A 127 9.15 -4.11 1.37
CA ARG A 127 7.80 -4.40 1.91
C ARG A 127 7.50 -3.54 3.11
N TYR A 128 6.35 -2.88 3.09
CA TYR A 128 5.99 -1.91 4.12
C TYR A 128 4.54 -2.09 4.57
N LEU A 129 4.33 -1.96 5.88
CA LEU A 129 3.02 -1.76 6.46
C LEU A 129 2.88 -0.29 6.81
N CYS A 130 1.90 0.37 6.22
CA CYS A 130 1.63 1.79 6.38
C CYS A 130 0.37 1.98 7.23
N ILE A 131 0.52 2.62 8.39
CA ILE A 131 -0.57 2.91 9.32
C ILE A 131 -0.51 4.39 9.67
N ARG A 132 -1.61 5.08 9.41
CA ARG A 132 -1.84 6.46 9.82
C ARG A 132 -3.14 6.48 10.62
N GLU A 133 -2.99 6.35 11.93
CA GLU A 133 -4.09 6.61 12.84
C GLU A 133 -4.25 8.13 12.92
N ASP A 134 -5.48 8.60 12.72
CA ASP A 134 -5.83 9.94 13.16
C ASP A 134 -5.63 9.92 14.67
N ASN A 135 -4.51 10.44 15.18
CA ASN A 135 -4.49 10.89 16.56
C ASN A 135 -5.65 11.88 16.62
N ALA A 136 -6.73 11.49 17.28
CA ALA A 136 -7.73 12.42 17.77
C ALA A 136 -7.03 13.32 18.79
N VAL A 137 -6.24 14.28 18.30
CA VAL A 137 -5.70 15.36 19.09
C VAL A 137 -6.83 16.38 19.20
N GLY A 138 -7.49 16.40 20.36
CA GLY A 138 -8.42 17.46 20.72
C GLY A 138 -9.72 16.99 21.37
N ALA A 139 -9.64 16.24 22.46
CA ALA A 139 -10.73 16.15 23.42
C ALA A 139 -10.15 16.26 24.83
N TYR A 140 -9.77 17.47 25.22
CA TYR A 140 -9.64 17.92 26.61
C TYR A 140 -10.00 19.40 26.68
#